data_AF-A0A428QAV3-F1
#
_entry.id   AF-A0A428QAV3-F1
#
_cell.length_a   1.000
_cell.length_b   1.000
_cell.length_c   1.000
_cell.angle_alpha   90.00
_cell.angle_beta   90.00
_cell.angle_gamma   90.00
#
_symmetry.space_group_name_H-M   'P 1'
#
loop_
_entity.id
_entity.type
_entity.pdbx_description
1 polymer ?
#
loop_
_entity_poly.entity_id
_entity_poly.type
_entity_poly.pdbx_seq_one_letter_code
_entity_poly.pdbx_strand_id
1 'polypeptide(L)'
;MRIFKPFDVRREDHPIIEQGAQGIVYAFDQDIVLKQPYEYEVLTDKETHHHAYLTLSGFIAREKELVLYDVLQSNPHPNIVRRLNTDQSDCLFLERVEPLKETWLGSSEADRRRWARGLLSALSWLEKLGWAHGDLG
;
A
#
# COMPACT_ATOMS: atom_id res chain seq x y z
N MET A 1 6.22 3.94 -24.09
CA MET A 1 6.38 4.00 -22.62
C MET A 1 6.52 2.58 -22.09
N ARG A 2 7.71 2.17 -21.66
CA ARG A 2 7.93 0.89 -20.96
C ARG A 2 8.00 1.19 -19.47
N ILE A 3 7.07 0.63 -18.70
CA ILE A 3 7.15 0.58 -17.24
C ILE A 3 8.02 -0.63 -16.94
N PHE A 4 9.16 -0.43 -16.27
CA PHE A 4 9.96 -1.55 -15.82
C PHE A 4 9.23 -2.18 -14.63
N LYS A 5 9.11 -3.50 -14.65
CA LYS A 5 8.54 -4.24 -13.53
C LYS A 5 9.68 -5.02 -12.89
N PRO A 6 10.20 -4.61 -11.72
CA PRO A 6 11.28 -5.35 -11.05
C PRO A 6 10.83 -6.75 -10.63
N PHE A 7 9.52 -6.95 -10.46
CA PHE A 7 8.86 -8.25 -10.35
C PHE A 7 8.05 -8.54 -11.62
N ASP A 8 8.34 -9.64 -12.31
CA ASP A 8 7.52 -10.17 -13.40
C ASP A 8 6.23 -10.82 -12.86
N VAL A 9 5.47 -10.07 -12.05
CA VAL A 9 4.08 -10.42 -11.74
C VAL A 9 3.30 -10.12 -13.01
N ARG A 10 3.09 -11.19 -13.79
CA ARG A 10 2.32 -11.11 -15.01
C ARG A 10 0.88 -10.77 -14.62
N ARG A 11 0.30 -9.80 -15.31
CA ARG A 11 -1.10 -9.39 -15.11
C ARG A 11 -2.08 -10.54 -15.33
N GLU A 12 -1.63 -11.56 -16.06
CA GLU A 12 -2.38 -12.77 -16.40
C GLU A 12 -2.54 -13.71 -15.19
N ASP A 13 -1.60 -13.67 -14.24
CA ASP A 13 -1.58 -14.58 -13.09
C ASP A 13 -2.30 -14.00 -11.86
N HIS A 14 -2.37 -12.66 -11.75
CA HIS A 14 -2.92 -11.98 -10.58
C HIS A 14 -3.75 -10.73 -10.96
N PRO A 15 -5.04 -10.65 -10.59
CA PRO A 15 -5.89 -9.52 -10.95
C PRO A 15 -5.47 -8.23 -10.23
N ILE A 16 -5.62 -7.10 -10.90
CA ILE A 16 -5.38 -5.77 -10.31
C ILE A 16 -6.57 -5.40 -9.43
N ILE A 17 -6.32 -5.09 -8.15
CA ILE A 17 -7.31 -4.59 -7.20
C ILE A 17 -7.41 -3.07 -7.31
N GLU A 18 -6.27 -2.40 -7.40
CA GLU A 18 -6.19 -0.95 -7.39
C GLU A 18 -4.98 -0.44 -8.16
N GLN A 19 -5.13 0.75 -8.75
CA GLN A 19 -4.06 1.46 -9.42
C GLN A 19 -4.00 2.89 -8.88
N GLY A 20 -2.99 3.16 -8.04
CA GLY A 20 -2.79 4.46 -7.41
C GLY A 20 -1.71 5.28 -8.10
N ALA A 21 -1.39 6.45 -7.54
CA ALA A 21 -0.34 7.33 -8.05
C ALA A 21 1.07 6.74 -7.89
N GLN A 22 1.28 5.91 -6.87
CA GLN A 22 2.62 5.39 -6.51
C GLN A 22 2.85 3.93 -6.94
N GLY A 23 1.84 3.26 -7.50
CA GLY A 23 1.98 1.86 -7.91
C GLY A 23 0.67 1.15 -8.22
N ILE A 24 0.77 -0.17 -8.39
CA ILE A 24 -0.33 -1.09 -8.67
C ILE A 24 -0.45 -2.07 -7.49
N VAL A 25 -1.67 -2.35 -7.07
CA VAL A 25 -1.99 -3.38 -6.07
C VAL A 25 -2.59 -4.59 -6.77
N TYR A 26 -1.95 -5.74 -6.64
CA TYR A 26 -2.39 -7.02 -7.17
C TYR A 26 -3.01 -7.89 -6.08
N ALA A 27 -4.06 -8.63 -6.43
CA ALA A 27 -4.55 -9.73 -5.62
C ALA A 27 -3.60 -10.91 -5.81
N PHE A 28 -2.65 -11.07 -4.89
CA PHE A 28 -1.67 -12.15 -4.99
C PHE A 28 -2.37 -13.50 -4.74
N ASP A 29 -3.17 -13.56 -3.68
CA ASP A 29 -4.10 -14.66 -3.40
C ASP A 29 -5.35 -14.19 -2.63
N GLN A 30 -6.02 -15.09 -1.91
CA GLN A 30 -7.22 -14.79 -1.12
C GLN A 30 -6.93 -13.93 0.12
N ASP A 31 -5.71 -14.01 0.66
CA ASP A 31 -5.33 -13.44 1.95
C ASP A 31 -4.20 -12.40 1.82
N ILE A 32 -3.61 -12.25 0.63
CA ILE A 32 -2.43 -11.42 0.37
C ILE A 32 -2.67 -10.49 -0.82
N VAL A 33 -2.30 -9.23 -0.64
CA VAL A 33 -2.13 -8.27 -1.73
C VAL A 33 -0.65 -7.91 -1.91
N LEU A 34 -0.27 -7.74 -3.16
CA LEU A 34 1.06 -7.27 -3.54
C LEU A 34 0.96 -5.82 -4.02
N LYS A 35 1.55 -4.89 -3.28
CA LYS A 35 1.70 -3.50 -3.70
C LYS A 35 3.05 -3.31 -4.38
N GLN A 36 3.02 -3.07 -5.68
CA GLN A 36 4.20 -2.88 -6.53
C GLN A 36 4.31 -1.42 -6.94
N PRO A 37 5.44 -0.73 -6.64
CA PRO A 37 5.65 0.65 -7.07
C PRO A 37 5.80 0.75 -8.59
N TYR A 38 5.55 1.95 -9.15
CA TYR A 38 5.96 2.21 -10.54
C TYR A 38 7.45 2.45 -10.64
N GLU A 39 8.10 1.81 -11.61
CA GLU A 39 9.46 2.13 -12.02
C GLU A 39 9.43 2.54 -13.50
N TYR A 40 9.77 3.80 -13.76
CA TYR A 40 9.83 4.31 -15.12
C TYR A 40 11.27 4.34 -15.60
N GLU A 41 11.49 3.89 -16.83
CA GLU A 41 12.79 4.01 -17.47
C GLU A 41 13.13 5.51 -17.66
N VAL A 42 14.28 5.91 -17.11
CA VAL A 42 14.83 7.26 -17.29
C VAL A 42 15.79 7.18 -18.48
N LEU A 43 15.30 7.56 -19.65
CA LEU A 43 16.13 7.72 -20.83
C LEU A 43 16.84 9.08 -20.78
N THR A 44 17.94 9.23 -21.51
CA THR A 44 18.72 10.47 -21.55
C THR A 44 18.05 11.60 -22.33
N ASP A 45 16.82 11.40 -22.81
CA ASP A 45 16.07 12.44 -23.53
C ASP A 45 15.36 13.40 -22.56
N LYS A 46 15.16 14.65 -23.01
CA LYS A 46 14.49 15.68 -22.20
C LYS A 46 13.02 15.38 -21.93
N GLU A 47 12.38 14.56 -22.75
CA GLU A 47 10.95 14.26 -22.65
C GLU A 47 10.65 13.31 -21.47
N THR A 48 11.62 12.47 -21.07
CA THR A 48 11.49 11.52 -19.96
C THR A 48 12.04 12.03 -18.63
N HIS A 49 12.48 13.28 -18.53
CA HIS A 49 12.92 13.88 -17.25
C HIS A 49 11.85 13.83 -16.16
N HIS A 50 10.56 13.94 -16.52
CA HIS A 50 9.47 13.80 -15.55
C HIS A 50 9.38 12.37 -14.97
N HIS A 51 9.79 11.34 -15.73
CA HIS A 51 9.84 9.96 -15.25
C HIS A 51 10.85 9.74 -14.13
N ALA A 52 11.97 10.47 -14.16
CA ALA A 52 12.96 10.45 -13.08
C ALA A 52 12.33 10.96 -11.77
N TYR A 53 11.56 12.05 -11.85
CA TYR A 53 10.83 12.59 -10.71
C TYR A 53 9.78 11.61 -10.18
N LEU A 54 8.99 10.99 -11.06
CA LEU A 54 7.97 10.01 -10.68
C LEU A 54 8.59 8.77 -10.01
N THR A 55 9.65 8.23 -10.60
CA THR A 55 10.37 7.07 -10.06
C THR A 55 10.98 7.38 -8.70
N LEU A 56 11.64 8.54 -8.55
CA LEU A 56 12.20 8.97 -7.27
C LEU A 56 11.13 9.20 -6.21
N SER A 57 9.99 9.80 -6.59
CA SER A 57 8.86 10.01 -5.67
C SER A 57 8.26 8.69 -5.21
N GLY A 58 8.09 7.73 -6.12
CA GLY A 58 7.62 6.38 -5.80
C GLY A 58 8.58 5.62 -4.90
N PHE A 59 9.88 5.70 -5.16
CA PHE A 59 10.92 5.14 -4.29
C PHE A 59 10.84 5.73 -2.88
N ILE A 60 10.84 7.06 -2.73
CA ILE A 60 10.76 7.71 -1.42
C ILE A 60 9.47 7.33 -0.68
N ALA A 61 8.34 7.25 -1.38
CA ALA A 61 7.07 6.82 -0.78
C ALA A 61 7.15 5.38 -0.28
N ARG A 62 7.72 4.46 -1.07
CA ARG A 62 7.93 3.06 -0.69
C ARG A 62 8.82 2.94 0.54
N GLU A 63 9.98 3.61 0.55
CA GLU A 63 10.92 3.54 1.68
C GLU A 63 10.28 4.04 2.98
N LYS A 64 9.49 5.13 2.92
CA LYS A 64 8.72 5.61 4.07
C LYS A 64 7.72 4.57 4.58
N GLU A 65 7.03 3.89 3.66
CA GLU A 65 6.06 2.86 4.00
C GLU A 65 6.73 1.60 4.59
N LEU A 66 7.88 1.19 4.06
CA LEU A 66 8.69 0.10 4.62
C LEU A 66 9.09 0.39 6.06
N VAL A 67 9.64 1.59 6.33
CA VAL A 67 10.02 2.01 7.69
C VAL A 67 8.83 2.00 8.64
N LEU A 68 7.65 2.48 8.20
CA LEU A 68 6.44 2.42 9.01
C LEU A 68 6.10 0.97 9.38
N TYR A 69 6.13 0.06 8.41
CA TYR A 69 5.83 -1.34 8.67
C TYR A 69 6.87 -2.04 9.55
N ASP A 70 8.14 -1.67 9.46
CA ASP A 70 9.17 -2.20 10.36
C ASP A 70 8.91 -1.75 11.82
N VAL A 71 8.45 -0.51 12.03
CA VAL A 71 8.00 -0.04 13.35
C VAL A 71 6.76 -0.83 13.84
N LEU A 72 5.79 -1.06 12.94
CA LEU A 72 4.56 -1.79 13.25
C LEU A 72 4.79 -3.29 13.50
N GLN A 73 5.85 -3.90 12.98
CA GLN A 73 6.22 -5.28 13.34
C GLN A 73 6.50 -5.42 14.84
N SER A 74 7.18 -4.44 15.43
CA SER A 74 7.47 -4.42 16.86
C SER A 74 6.29 -3.89 17.70
N ASN A 75 5.38 -3.14 17.07
CA ASN A 75 4.29 -2.41 17.72
C ASN A 75 2.96 -2.61 16.95
N PRO A 76 2.45 -3.85 16.84
CA PRO A 76 1.30 -4.15 16.00
C PRO A 76 0.01 -3.56 16.57
N HIS A 77 -0.91 -3.16 15.69
CA HIS A 77 -2.25 -2.70 16.05
C HIS A 77 -3.32 -3.46 15.26
N PRO A 78 -4.39 -3.97 15.91
CA PRO A 78 -5.38 -4.85 15.25
C PRO A 78 -6.25 -4.19 14.18
N ASN A 79 -6.11 -2.88 13.96
CA ASN A 79 -6.89 -2.11 12.97
C ASN A 79 -5.97 -1.43 11.95
N ILE A 80 -4.72 -1.89 11.85
CA ILE A 80 -3.77 -1.50 10.81
C ILE A 80 -3.35 -2.79 10.10
N VAL A 81 -3.45 -2.77 8.77
CA VAL A 81 -3.07 -3.90 7.91
C VAL A 81 -1.65 -4.33 8.22
N ARG A 82 -1.39 -5.63 8.30
CA ARG A 82 -0.05 -6.19 8.54
C ARG A 82 0.73 -6.39 7.23
N ARG A 83 2.01 -6.03 7.25
CA ARG A 83 2.99 -6.44 6.23
C ARG A 83 3.53 -7.85 6.55
N LEU A 84 3.63 -8.69 5.52
CA LEU A 84 4.25 -10.00 5.61
C LEU A 84 5.78 -9.88 5.51
N ASN A 85 6.49 -10.68 6.30
CA ASN A 85 7.94 -10.70 6.28
C ASN A 85 8.41 -11.53 5.09
N THR A 86 9.14 -10.89 4.18
CA THR A 86 9.75 -11.53 3.02
C THR A 86 11.17 -11.00 2.88
N ASP A 87 12.02 -11.74 2.17
CA ASP A 87 13.37 -11.28 1.82
C ASP A 87 13.36 -10.22 0.70
N GLN A 88 12.18 -9.74 0.30
CA GLN A 88 11.96 -8.84 -0.83
C GLN A 88 11.57 -7.46 -0.31
N SER A 89 12.35 -6.44 -0.71
CA SER A 89 12.10 -5.03 -0.38
C SER A 89 11.52 -4.23 -1.54
N ASP A 90 11.52 -4.80 -2.75
CA ASP A 90 11.15 -4.06 -3.96
C ASP A 90 9.63 -3.81 -4.06
N CYS A 91 8.87 -4.57 -3.29
CA CYS A 91 7.42 -4.55 -3.21
C CYS A 91 6.94 -4.82 -1.77
N LEU A 92 5.66 -4.53 -1.49
CA LEU A 92 5.06 -4.81 -0.20
C LEU A 92 4.03 -5.93 -0.33
N PHE A 93 4.21 -6.98 0.46
CA PHE A 93 3.20 -8.01 0.68
C PHE A 93 2.40 -7.63 1.91
N LEU A 94 1.11 -7.37 1.75
CA LEU A 94 0.21 -6.96 2.82
C LEU A 94 -0.92 -7.97 2.96
N GLU A 95 -1.47 -8.10 4.17
CA GLU A 95 -2.71 -8.86 4.33
C GLU A 95 -3.85 -8.23 3.53
N ARG A 96 -4.67 -9.09 2.93
CA ARG A 96 -5.84 -8.68 2.17
C ARG A 96 -7.01 -8.53 3.12
N VAL A 97 -7.65 -7.37 3.06
CA VAL A 97 -8.87 -7.07 3.81
C VAL A 97 -9.99 -6.72 2.85
N GLU A 98 -11.22 -7.00 3.26
CA GLU A 98 -12.41 -6.62 2.50
C GLU A 98 -12.56 -5.08 2.49
N PRO A 99 -12.68 -4.44 1.31
CA PRO A 99 -12.84 -3.00 1.23
C PRO A 99 -14.06 -2.51 1.99
N LEU A 100 -13.90 -1.44 2.76
CA LEU A 100 -14.99 -0.84 3.54
C LEU A 100 -16.20 -0.47 2.65
N LYS A 101 -15.94 0.02 1.42
CA LYS A 101 -17.00 0.36 0.45
C LYS A 101 -17.92 -0.81 0.11
N GLU A 102 -17.39 -2.03 0.12
CA GLU A 102 -18.13 -3.26 -0.24
C GLU A 102 -18.97 -3.72 0.95
N THR A 103 -18.41 -3.66 2.16
CA THR A 103 -19.09 -4.05 3.40
C THR A 103 -20.08 -3.00 3.92
N TRP A 104 -19.91 -1.72 3.56
CA TRP A 104 -20.68 -0.61 4.13
C TRP A 104 -22.19 -0.71 3.86
N LEU A 105 -22.58 -1.09 2.64
CA LEU A 105 -23.98 -1.13 2.23
C LEU A 105 -24.80 -2.15 3.02
N GLY A 106 -24.20 -3.28 3.41
CA GLY A 106 -24.84 -4.33 4.21
C GLY A 106 -24.64 -4.20 5.72
N SER A 107 -23.87 -3.20 6.18
CA SER A 107 -23.47 -3.08 7.57
C SER A 107 -24.56 -2.50 8.47
N SER A 108 -24.61 -2.98 9.72
CA SER A 108 -25.45 -2.39 10.76
C SER A 108 -24.86 -1.08 11.30
N GLU A 109 -25.67 -0.29 11.99
CA GLU A 109 -25.16 0.90 12.69
C GLU A 109 -24.12 0.53 13.78
N ALA A 110 -24.25 -0.65 14.39
CA ALA A 110 -23.27 -1.16 15.35
C ALA A 110 -21.92 -1.43 14.70
N ASP A 111 -21.91 -2.03 13.50
CA ASP A 111 -20.68 -2.30 12.74
C ASP A 111 -19.99 -0.99 12.33
N ARG A 112 -20.75 -0.03 11.81
CA ARG A 112 -20.22 1.29 11.43
C ARG A 112 -19.59 2.02 12.60
N ARG A 113 -20.23 2.00 13.78
CA ARG A 113 -19.66 2.58 15.01
C ARG A 113 -18.40 1.85 15.44
N ARG A 114 -18.36 0.52 15.30
CA ARG A 114 -17.17 -0.28 15.60
C ARG A 114 -16.01 0.09 14.68
N TRP A 115 -16.25 0.21 13.38
CA TRP A 115 -15.22 0.62 12.41
C TRP A 115 -14.71 2.04 12.65
N ALA A 116 -15.60 3.00 12.94
CA ALA A 116 -15.19 4.36 13.29
C ALA A 116 -14.28 4.39 14.52
N ARG A 117 -14.61 3.62 15.56
CA ARG A 117 -13.74 3.48 16.76
C ARG A 117 -12.42 2.80 16.42
N GLY A 118 -12.45 1.78 15.56
CA GLY A 118 -11.27 1.08 15.07
C GLY A 118 -10.29 2.02 14.34
N LEU A 119 -10.82 2.86 13.45
CA LEU A 119 -10.07 3.89 12.74
C LEU A 119 -9.45 4.90 13.72
N LEU A 120 -10.23 5.45 14.66
CA LEU A 120 -9.72 6.38 15.66
C LEU A 120 -8.62 5.75 16.53
N SER A 121 -8.77 4.48 16.90
CA SER A 121 -7.76 3.73 17.64
C SER A 121 -6.48 3.58 16.83
N ALA A 122 -6.58 3.22 15.55
CA ALA A 122 -5.43 3.10 14.65
C ALA A 122 -4.71 4.44 14.46
N LEU A 123 -5.44 5.54 14.25
CA LEU A 123 -4.87 6.87 14.08
C LEU A 123 -4.16 7.33 15.36
N SER A 124 -4.79 7.18 16.52
CA SER A 124 -4.16 7.49 17.80
C SER A 124 -2.90 6.66 18.03
N TRP A 125 -2.88 5.40 17.57
CA TRP A 125 -1.70 4.55 17.65
C TRP A 125 -0.55 5.07 16.77
N LEU A 126 -0.84 5.42 15.52
CA LEU A 126 0.15 5.99 14.60
C LEU A 126 0.73 7.29 15.16
N GLU A 127 -0.11 8.18 15.67
CA GLU A 127 0.32 9.46 16.25
C GLU A 127 1.25 9.26 17.46
N LYS A 128 0.96 8.28 18.33
CA LYS A 128 1.83 7.91 19.46
C LYS A 128 3.21 7.42 19.01
N LEU A 129 3.27 6.77 17.84
CA LEU A 129 4.52 6.33 17.23
C LEU A 129 5.24 7.46 16.46
N GLY A 130 4.68 8.68 16.45
CA GLY A 130 5.23 9.83 15.74
C GLY A 130 4.86 9.93 14.26
N TRP A 131 3.85 9.16 13.82
CA TRP A 131 3.38 9.13 12.43
C TRP A 131 2.01 9.79 12.31
N ALA A 132 1.86 10.66 11.32
CA ALA A 132 0.56 11.22 10.93
C ALA A 132 0.08 10.54 9.65
N HIS A 133 -1.23 10.25 9.57
CA HIS A 133 -1.83 9.76 8.33
C HIS A 133 -2.06 10.95 7.38
N GLY A 134 -1.45 10.90 6.19
CA GLY A 134 -1.49 12.01 5.22
C GLY A 134 -2.66 11.96 4.23
N ASP A 135 -3.37 10.84 4.13
CA ASP A 135 -4.33 10.57 3.04
C ASP A 135 -5.56 9.78 3.52
N LEU A 136 -6.36 10.34 4.43
CA LEU A 136 -7.63 9.74 4.85
C LEU A 136 -8.75 10.14 3.88
N GLY A 137 -9.33 9.16 3.17
CA GLY A 137 -10.40 9.37 2.18
C GLY A 137 -11.35 8.19 2.03
#